data_AF-A0A924QBN5-F1
#
_entry.id   AF-A0A924QBN5-F1
#
_cell.length_a   1.000
_cell.length_b   1.000
_cell.length_c   1.000
_cell.angle_alpha   90.00
_cell.angle_beta   90.00
_cell.angle_gamma   90.00
#
_symmetry.space_group_name_H-M   'P 1'
#
loop_
_entity.id
_entity.type
_entity.pdbx_description
1 polymer ?
#
loop_
_entity_poly.entity_id
_entity_poly.type
_entity_poly.pdbx_seq_one_letter_code
_entity_poly.pdbx_strand_id
1 'polypeptide(L)'
;MDDTFQSMMREATRLTRSGRLTEATQIIQRAMSKAAPPAAQPGSAAASPFTEGDVLEGLVRVLSDDDVADLEPQPEAEAETETEAGPAAHAVGESFVTGVFSRDSQDHHYKLYSPPRQATNAPLPLVVMLHGCTQNPDDFALGTGMTEAARGGANAPAFYVVYPSQPRSANAQG
;
A
#
# COMPACT_ATOMS: atom_id res chain seq x y z
N MET A 1 23.04 11.58 -19.31
CA MET A 1 21.70 12.18 -19.22
C MET A 1 21.52 13.05 -20.45
N ASP A 2 20.52 12.75 -21.28
CA ASP A 2 20.41 13.28 -22.64
C ASP A 2 20.12 14.79 -22.69
N ASP A 3 21.05 15.57 -23.25
CA ASP A 3 20.93 17.02 -23.49
C ASP A 3 19.66 17.39 -24.29
N THR A 4 19.20 16.46 -25.14
CA THR A 4 17.98 16.62 -25.94
C THR A 4 16.74 16.64 -25.05
N PHE A 5 16.69 15.81 -24.00
CA PHE A 5 15.55 15.75 -23.08
C PHE A 5 15.46 17.02 -22.22
N GLN A 6 16.61 17.50 -21.71
CA GLN A 6 16.66 18.75 -20.95
C GLN A 6 16.25 19.96 -21.79
N SER A 7 16.62 19.99 -23.08
CA SER A 7 16.19 21.03 -24.01
C SER A 7 14.67 21.01 -24.24
N MET A 8 14.07 19.82 -24.38
CA MET A 8 12.63 19.66 -24.53
C MET A 8 11.87 20.11 -23.28
N MET A 9 12.39 19.82 -22.08
CA MET A 9 11.77 20.24 -20.82
C MET A 9 11.79 21.76 -20.62
N ARG A 10 12.88 22.44 -20.99
CA ARG A 10 12.93 23.92 -20.94
C ARG A 10 11.93 24.56 -21.90
N GLU A 11 11.76 23.98 -23.08
CA GLU A 11 10.82 24.48 -24.08
C GLU A 11 9.36 24.25 -23.67
N ALA A 12 9.05 23.10 -23.06
CA ALA A 12 7.73 22.84 -22.49
C ALA A 12 7.34 23.87 -21.42
N THR A 13 8.26 24.21 -20.51
CA THR A 13 8.03 25.25 -19.48
C THR A 13 7.77 26.62 -20.09
N ARG A 14 8.48 26.97 -21.17
CA ARG A 14 8.28 28.23 -21.91
C ARG A 14 6.90 28.29 -22.54
N LEU A 15 6.44 27.19 -23.14
CA LEU A 15 5.12 27.08 -23.77
C LEU A 15 3.99 27.20 -22.74
N THR A 16 4.11 26.53 -21.58
CA THR A 16 3.16 26.67 -20.46
C THR A 16 3.04 28.12 -19.99
N ARG A 17 4.16 28.81 -19.81
CA ARG A 17 4.18 30.22 -19.40
C ARG A 17 3.56 31.15 -20.44
N SER A 18 3.59 30.78 -21.72
CA SER A 18 2.96 31.52 -22.82
C SER A 18 1.50 31.13 -23.10
N GLY A 19 0.90 30.23 -22.29
CA GLY A 19 -0.49 29.79 -22.45
C GLY A 19 -0.72 28.77 -23.57
N ARG A 20 0.35 28.27 -24.22
CA ARG A 20 0.29 27.30 -25.33
C ARG A 20 0.30 25.87 -24.79
N LEU A 21 -0.72 25.54 -24.00
CA LEU A 21 -0.77 24.30 -23.22
C LEU A 21 -0.75 23.05 -24.10
N THR A 22 -1.51 23.02 -25.20
CA THR A 22 -1.56 21.87 -26.12
C THR A 22 -0.18 21.52 -26.70
N GLU A 23 0.61 22.53 -27.03
CA GLU A 23 1.97 22.32 -27.57
C GLU A 23 2.94 21.86 -26.48
N ALA A 24 2.81 22.40 -25.26
CA ALA A 24 3.58 21.94 -24.12
C ALA A 24 3.31 20.44 -23.84
N THR A 25 2.05 20.00 -23.89
CA THR A 25 1.67 18.60 -23.68
C THR A 25 2.27 17.69 -24.76
N GLN A 26 2.28 18.11 -26.03
CA GLN A 26 2.86 17.33 -27.13
C GLN A 26 4.38 17.16 -26.97
N ILE A 27 5.09 18.20 -26.51
CA ILE A 27 6.54 18.10 -26.26
C ILE A 27 6.83 17.11 -25.12
N ILE A 28 6.06 17.15 -24.03
CA ILE A 28 6.21 16.23 -22.90
C ILE A 28 5.94 14.79 -23.34
N GLN A 29 4.84 14.55 -24.07
CA GLN A 29 4.49 13.21 -24.57
C GLN A 29 5.58 12.64 -25.49
N ARG A 30 6.14 13.46 -26.38
CA ARG A 30 7.23 13.04 -27.27
C ARG A 30 8.53 12.76 -26.52
N ALA A 31 8.85 13.57 -25.51
CA ALA A 31 10.02 13.37 -24.67
C ALA A 31 9.91 12.06 -23.87
N MET A 32 8.73 11.74 -23.33
CA MET A 32 8.45 10.49 -22.61
C MET A 32 8.42 9.27 -23.54
N SER A 33 7.83 9.39 -24.73
CA SER A 33 7.73 8.29 -25.69
C SER A 33 9.09 7.86 -26.25
N LYS A 34 10.08 8.77 -26.29
CA LYS A 34 11.45 8.46 -26.75
C LYS A 34 12.36 7.96 -25.62
N ALA A 35 11.97 8.17 -24.36
CA ALA A 35 12.64 7.65 -23.17
C ALA A 35 12.09 6.29 -22.73
N ALA A 36 11.00 5.81 -23.35
CA ALA A 36 10.49 4.47 -23.11
C ALA A 36 11.50 3.44 -23.66
N PRO A 37 11.97 2.47 -22.85
CA PRO A 37 12.63 1.30 -23.41
C PRO A 37 11.67 0.63 -24.42
N PRO A 38 12.18 -0.12 -25.42
CA PRO A 38 11.30 -0.86 -26.31
C PRO A 38 10.34 -1.67 -25.43
N ALA A 39 9.03 -1.44 -25.62
CA ALA A 39 8.02 -2.26 -25.00
C ALA A 39 8.40 -3.70 -25.30
N ALA A 40 8.71 -4.46 -24.24
CA ALA A 40 8.84 -5.89 -24.36
C ALA A 40 7.55 -6.34 -25.05
N GLN A 41 7.70 -6.88 -26.27
CA GLN A 41 6.66 -7.71 -26.83
C GLN A 41 6.30 -8.72 -25.73
N PRO A 42 5.01 -9.01 -25.47
CA PRO A 42 4.66 -10.06 -24.53
C PRO A 42 5.29 -11.34 -25.07
N GLY A 43 6.49 -11.64 -24.58
CA GLY A 43 7.14 -12.90 -24.76
C GLY A 43 6.17 -13.91 -24.18
N SER A 44 5.90 -14.95 -24.95
CA SER A 44 5.41 -16.20 -24.42
C SER A 44 6.44 -16.73 -23.42
N ALA A 45 6.47 -16.13 -22.23
CA ALA A 45 6.85 -16.82 -21.03
C ALA A 45 5.70 -17.79 -20.83
N ALA A 46 5.98 -19.07 -21.03
CA ALA A 46 5.07 -20.12 -20.60
C ALA A 46 4.64 -19.77 -19.18
N ALA A 47 3.36 -19.42 -19.02
CA ALA A 47 2.78 -19.23 -17.71
C ALA A 47 3.02 -20.54 -16.96
N SER A 48 3.88 -20.51 -15.95
CA SER A 48 3.83 -21.54 -14.92
C SER A 48 2.37 -21.55 -14.44
N PRO A 49 1.65 -22.68 -14.51
CA PRO A 49 0.28 -22.70 -14.05
C PRO A 49 0.30 -22.31 -12.58
N PHE A 50 -0.41 -21.24 -12.24
CA PHE A 50 -0.67 -20.88 -10.84
C PHE A 50 -1.22 -22.13 -10.15
N THR A 51 -0.55 -22.59 -9.10
CA THR A 51 -1.03 -23.72 -8.31
C THR A 51 -2.16 -23.27 -7.38
N GLU A 52 -3.02 -24.20 -6.98
CA GLU A 52 -4.20 -23.96 -6.11
C GLU A 52 -3.86 -23.28 -4.77
N GLY A 53 -2.57 -23.24 -4.37
CA GLY A 53 -2.06 -22.52 -3.21
C GLY A 53 -1.55 -21.08 -3.46
N ASP A 54 -1.57 -20.60 -4.71
CA ASP A 54 -1.14 -19.24 -5.10
C ASP A 54 -2.32 -18.30 -5.41
N VAL A 55 -3.55 -18.81 -5.28
CA VAL A 55 -4.77 -18.02 -5.46
C VAL A 55 -5.19 -17.45 -4.11
N LEU A 56 -5.03 -16.14 -3.93
CA LEU A 56 -5.73 -15.40 -2.89
C LEU A 56 -7.19 -15.22 -3.34
N GLU A 57 -8.05 -16.20 -3.07
CA GLU A 57 -9.48 -16.07 -3.31
C GLU A 57 -10.08 -15.15 -2.22
N GLY A 58 -10.49 -13.94 -2.60
CA GLY A 58 -11.05 -12.96 -1.70
C GLY A 58 -12.18 -12.16 -2.36
N LEU A 59 -13.16 -11.74 -1.56
CA LEU A 59 -14.19 -10.79 -2.00
C LEU A 59 -13.54 -9.42 -2.19
N VAL A 60 -13.11 -9.12 -3.41
CA VAL A 60 -12.60 -7.80 -3.79
C VAL A 60 -13.77 -6.94 -4.25
N ARG A 61 -14.01 -5.82 -3.56
CA ARG A 61 -14.92 -4.77 -4.03
C ARG A 61 -14.14 -3.47 -4.23
N VAL A 62 -14.33 -2.84 -5.38
CA VAL A 62 -13.84 -1.50 -5.65
C VAL A 62 -14.77 -0.51 -4.94
N LEU A 63 -14.23 0.27 -4.01
CA LEU A 63 -14.91 1.42 -3.43
C LEU A 63 -14.74 2.61 -4.37
N SER A 64 -15.81 3.38 -4.58
CA SER A 64 -15.79 4.61 -5.37
C SER A 64 -15.29 5.80 -4.56
N ASP A 65 -14.88 6.90 -5.23
CA ASP A 65 -14.50 8.15 -4.55
C ASP A 65 -15.61 8.70 -3.64
N ASP A 66 -16.87 8.44 -3.99
CA ASP A 66 -18.02 8.79 -3.15
C ASP A 66 -18.09 7.96 -1.86
N ASP A 67 -17.61 6.71 -1.87
CA ASP A 67 -17.58 5.82 -0.69
C ASP A 67 -16.49 6.22 0.33
N VAL A 68 -15.47 6.98 -0.09
CA VAL A 68 -14.37 7.47 0.79
C VAL A 68 -14.57 8.91 1.26
N ALA A 69 -15.47 9.67 0.61
CA ALA A 69 -15.74 11.07 0.92
C ALA A 69 -16.49 11.27 2.26
N ASP A 70 -17.15 10.23 2.77
CA ASP A 70 -17.86 10.23 4.06
C ASP A 70 -16.95 9.99 5.28
N LEU A 71 -15.64 9.82 5.07
CA LEU A 71 -14.65 9.65 6.14
C LEU A 71 -14.04 11.02 6.49
N GLU A 72 -14.54 11.69 7.53
CA GLU A 72 -13.97 12.96 8.00
C GLU A 72 -12.54 12.76 8.57
N PRO A 73 -11.52 13.47 8.05
CA PRO A 73 -10.17 13.41 8.61
C PRO A 73 -10.08 14.18 9.93
N GLN A 74 -9.61 13.52 10.99
CA GLN A 74 -9.31 14.16 12.27
C GLN A 74 -7.85 14.67 12.32
N PRO A 75 -7.60 15.81 12.99
CA PRO A 75 -6.32 16.49 12.94
C PRO A 75 -5.22 15.72 13.67
N GLU A 76 -4.03 15.80 13.07
CA GLU A 76 -2.74 15.26 13.48
C GLU A 76 -2.40 15.66 14.93
N ALA A 77 -2.18 14.68 15.81
CA ALA A 77 -1.61 14.88 17.13
C ALA A 77 -0.33 14.05 17.27
N GLU A 78 0.66 14.69 17.87
CA GLU A 78 2.09 14.43 17.77
C GLU A 78 2.53 13.09 18.37
N ALA A 79 3.58 12.54 17.74
CA ALA A 79 4.13 11.21 17.96
C ALA A 79 4.87 11.06 19.30
N GLU A 80 4.64 9.94 19.98
CA GLU A 80 5.60 9.38 20.93
C GLU A 80 5.87 7.92 20.59
N THR A 81 7.12 7.66 20.21
CA THR A 81 7.70 6.36 19.90
C THR A 81 8.06 5.59 21.16
N GLU A 82 7.55 4.38 21.34
CA GLU A 82 8.20 3.37 22.18
C GLU A 82 8.36 2.04 21.43
N THR A 83 9.62 1.68 21.24
CA THR A 83 10.11 0.37 20.80
C THR A 83 10.32 -0.49 22.05
N GLU A 84 9.78 -1.71 22.09
CA GLU A 84 10.55 -2.88 22.53
C GLU A 84 9.83 -4.20 22.18
N ALA A 85 10.63 -5.15 21.69
CA ALA A 85 10.23 -6.52 21.36
C ALA A 85 10.70 -7.49 22.45
N GLY A 86 9.79 -8.34 22.95
CA GLY A 86 10.07 -9.40 23.94
C GLY A 86 8.82 -10.26 24.20
N PRO A 87 8.95 -11.54 24.60
CA PRO A 87 8.09 -12.63 24.13
C PRO A 87 6.67 -12.64 24.71
N ALA A 88 5.75 -13.08 23.85
CA ALA A 88 4.31 -13.17 24.03
C ALA A 88 3.87 -13.89 25.33
N ALA A 89 3.54 -13.10 26.35
CA ALA A 89 2.53 -13.46 27.32
C ALA A 89 1.19 -12.92 26.79
N HIS A 90 0.16 -13.76 26.71
CA HIS A 90 -1.17 -13.40 26.23
C HIS A 90 -1.71 -12.19 26.99
N ALA A 91 -1.56 -11.00 26.40
CA ALA A 91 -2.19 -9.80 26.91
C ALA A 91 -3.70 -10.02 26.89
N VAL A 92 -4.33 -9.89 28.04
CA VAL A 92 -5.79 -9.71 28.12
C VAL A 92 -6.04 -8.28 27.66
N GLY A 93 -6.11 -8.10 26.35
CA GLY A 93 -6.15 -6.80 25.70
C GLY A 93 -5.85 -6.94 24.21
N GLU A 94 -6.04 -5.85 23.47
CA GLU A 94 -5.54 -5.78 22.10
C GLU A 94 -4.01 -5.69 22.09
N SER A 95 -3.38 -6.11 21.00
CA SER A 95 -1.93 -6.06 20.88
C SER A 95 -1.48 -5.87 19.43
N PHE A 96 -0.26 -5.36 19.28
CA PHE A 96 0.44 -5.29 18.01
C PHE A 96 1.69 -6.17 18.06
N VAL A 97 1.96 -6.85 16.95
CA VAL A 97 3.20 -7.60 16.75
C VAL A 97 3.80 -7.24 15.40
N THR A 98 5.08 -6.92 15.38
CA THR A 98 5.85 -6.82 14.13
C THR A 98 6.49 -8.17 13.84
N GLY A 99 6.44 -8.61 12.60
CA GLY A 99 6.98 -9.89 12.17
C GLY A 99 7.57 -9.85 10.78
N VAL A 100 8.21 -10.95 10.42
CA VAL A 100 8.73 -11.19 9.06
C VAL A 100 8.22 -12.54 8.63
N PHE A 101 7.61 -12.58 7.45
CA PHE A 101 7.25 -13.81 6.77
C PHE A 101 8.18 -13.99 5.57
N SER A 102 8.98 -15.04 5.59
CA SER A 102 9.87 -15.36 4.48
C SER A 102 9.20 -16.41 3.58
N ARG A 103 9.06 -16.10 2.29
CA ARG A 103 8.68 -17.07 1.25
C ARG A 103 9.73 -17.04 0.15
N ASP A 104 10.23 -18.22 -0.19
CA ASP A 104 11.37 -18.39 -1.10
C ASP A 104 12.61 -17.61 -0.65
N SER A 105 12.90 -16.48 -1.30
CA SER A 105 13.99 -15.55 -0.94
C SER A 105 13.51 -14.12 -0.75
N GLN A 106 12.20 -13.94 -0.49
CA GLN A 106 11.58 -12.65 -0.21
C GLN A 106 11.13 -12.60 1.24
N ASP A 107 11.59 -11.56 1.93
CA ASP A 107 11.15 -11.24 3.28
C ASP A 107 10.00 -10.22 3.21
N HIS A 108 8.85 -10.61 3.74
CA HIS A 108 7.67 -9.76 3.90
C HIS A 108 7.57 -9.33 5.35
N HIS A 109 8.07 -8.15 5.64
CA HIS A 109 7.90 -7.51 6.93
C HIS A 109 6.44 -7.06 7.10
N TYR A 110 5.87 -7.18 8.29
CA TYR A 110 4.48 -6.80 8.55
C TYR A 110 4.26 -6.36 9.99
N LYS A 111 3.18 -5.60 10.21
CA LYS A 111 2.59 -5.31 11.52
C LYS A 111 1.23 -5.99 11.61
N LEU A 112 1.00 -6.78 12.64
CA LEU A 112 -0.24 -7.50 12.92
C LEU A 112 -0.93 -6.88 14.13
N TYR A 113 -2.16 -6.42 13.94
CA TYR A 113 -3.10 -6.11 15.02
C TYR A 113 -3.87 -7.35 15.44
N SER A 114 -3.88 -7.63 16.74
CA SER A 114 -4.70 -8.66 17.37
C SER A 114 -5.76 -8.01 18.25
N PRO A 115 -7.06 -8.21 17.98
CA PRO A 115 -8.12 -7.63 18.79
C PRO A 115 -8.20 -8.32 20.16
N PRO A 116 -8.87 -7.71 21.15
CA PRO A 116 -9.14 -8.36 22.43
C PRO A 116 -9.92 -9.65 22.19
N ARG A 117 -9.37 -10.78 22.66
CA ARG A 117 -10.06 -12.07 22.53
C ARG A 117 -11.15 -12.19 23.59
N GLN A 118 -12.39 -12.43 23.16
CA GLN A 118 -13.41 -12.96 24.06
C GLN A 118 -13.05 -14.41 24.44
N ALA A 119 -13.56 -14.91 25.56
CA ALA A 119 -13.23 -16.24 26.08
C ALA A 119 -13.64 -17.43 25.18
N THR A 120 -14.21 -17.16 24.01
CA THR A 120 -14.59 -18.14 23.01
C THR A 120 -13.40 -18.43 22.08
N ASN A 121 -13.08 -19.71 21.87
CA ASN A 121 -12.05 -20.14 20.91
C ASN A 121 -12.53 -20.06 19.44
N ALA A 122 -13.45 -19.15 19.13
CA ALA A 122 -13.95 -18.99 17.77
C ALA A 122 -12.83 -18.43 16.86
N PRO A 123 -12.66 -18.95 15.63
CA PRO A 123 -11.74 -18.34 14.67
C PRO A 123 -12.23 -16.94 14.31
N LEU A 124 -11.32 -15.96 14.28
CA LEU A 124 -11.61 -14.60 13.82
C LEU A 124 -11.15 -14.42 12.37
N PRO A 125 -11.82 -13.56 11.58
CA PRO A 125 -11.38 -13.21 10.24
C PRO A 125 -10.01 -12.53 10.27
N LEU A 126 -9.32 -12.52 9.13
CA LEU A 126 -8.11 -11.76 8.90
C LEU A 126 -8.30 -10.84 7.69
N VAL A 127 -7.97 -9.56 7.86
CA VAL A 127 -7.94 -8.55 6.80
C VAL A 127 -6.49 -8.15 6.52
N VAL A 128 -6.11 -8.02 5.25
CA VAL A 128 -4.78 -7.54 4.84
C VAL A 128 -4.92 -6.15 4.23
N MET A 129 -4.15 -5.20 4.75
CA MET A 129 -4.22 -3.77 4.44
C MET A 129 -2.96 -3.36 3.68
N LEU A 130 -3.11 -3.12 2.37
CA LEU A 130 -2.00 -2.78 1.46
C LEU A 130 -1.94 -1.26 1.26
N HIS A 131 -0.81 -0.67 1.63
CA HIS A 131 -0.57 0.76 1.54
C HIS A 131 0.01 1.16 0.15
N GLY A 132 -0.07 2.45 -0.19
CA GLY A 132 0.55 2.99 -1.41
C GLY A 132 2.07 3.19 -1.30
N CYS A 133 2.74 3.47 -2.43
CA CYS A 133 4.22 3.51 -2.53
C CYS A 133 4.93 4.41 -1.51
N THR A 134 4.32 5.55 -1.15
CA THR A 134 4.90 6.55 -0.24
C THR A 134 4.44 6.40 1.20
N GLN A 135 3.45 5.53 1.44
CA GLN A 135 2.89 5.29 2.77
C GLN A 135 3.69 4.19 3.46
N ASN A 136 3.69 4.21 4.79
CA ASN A 136 4.19 3.09 5.60
C ASN A 136 3.01 2.44 6.35
N PRO A 137 3.20 1.25 6.93
CA PRO A 137 2.14 0.54 7.64
C PRO A 137 1.49 1.32 8.78
N ASP A 138 2.25 2.13 9.51
CA ASP A 138 1.77 2.86 10.68
C ASP A 138 0.87 4.03 10.25
N ASP A 139 1.32 4.84 9.30
CA ASP A 139 0.54 5.94 8.73
C ASP A 139 -0.75 5.42 8.08
N PHE A 140 -0.67 4.26 7.42
CA PHE A 140 -1.83 3.65 6.79
C PHE A 140 -2.83 3.08 7.81
N ALA A 141 -2.33 2.43 8.87
CA ALA A 141 -3.18 1.95 9.96
C ALA A 141 -3.90 3.08 10.67
N LEU A 142 -3.21 4.20 10.92
CA LEU A 142 -3.78 5.40 11.51
C LEU A 142 -4.79 6.05 10.57
N GLY A 143 -4.41 6.29 9.31
CA GLY A 143 -5.25 7.00 8.34
C GLY A 143 -6.50 6.25 7.90
N THR A 144 -6.52 4.92 8.00
CA THR A 144 -7.70 4.11 7.63
C THR A 144 -8.65 3.84 8.79
N GLY A 145 -8.22 4.03 10.04
CA GLY A 145 -9.01 3.63 11.22
C GLY A 145 -9.29 2.12 11.31
N MET A 146 -8.65 1.28 10.48
CA MET A 146 -9.00 -0.15 10.38
C MET A 146 -8.70 -0.92 11.66
N THR A 147 -7.69 -0.48 12.42
CA THR A 147 -7.40 -1.02 13.76
C THR A 147 -8.59 -0.84 14.72
N GLU A 148 -9.28 0.31 14.65
CA GLU A 148 -10.43 0.57 15.50
C GLU A 148 -11.63 -0.30 15.09
N ALA A 149 -11.91 -0.39 13.78
CA ALA A 149 -12.94 -1.26 13.25
C ALA A 149 -12.70 -2.74 13.63
N ALA A 150 -11.44 -3.17 13.62
CA ALA A 150 -11.00 -4.52 13.94
C ALA A 150 -11.21 -4.93 15.40
N ARG A 151 -11.28 -3.95 16.32
CA ARG A 151 -11.65 -4.19 17.72
C ARG A 151 -13.05 -4.79 17.83
N GLY A 152 -13.91 -4.55 16.82
CA GLY A 152 -15.30 -4.96 16.82
C GLY A 152 -16.13 -4.19 17.84
N GLY A 153 -17.36 -4.64 18.06
CA GLY A 153 -18.27 -4.02 19.02
C GLY A 153 -19.61 -4.73 19.10
N ALA A 154 -20.62 -4.06 19.65
CA ALA A 154 -21.95 -4.64 19.84
C ALA A 154 -22.60 -5.12 18.52
N ASN A 155 -22.27 -4.47 17.40
CA ASN A 155 -22.88 -4.70 16.09
C ASN A 155 -21.92 -5.25 15.03
N ALA A 156 -20.64 -5.48 15.37
CA ALA A 156 -19.63 -5.92 14.41
C ALA A 156 -18.66 -6.91 15.06
N PRO A 157 -18.31 -8.02 14.39
CA PRO A 157 -17.34 -8.97 14.91
C PRO A 157 -15.93 -8.37 14.92
N ALA A 158 -15.11 -8.77 15.89
CA ALA A 158 -13.69 -8.47 15.88
C ALA A 158 -12.96 -9.26 14.79
N PHE A 159 -11.84 -8.74 14.29
CA PHE A 159 -11.01 -9.40 13.29
C PHE A 159 -9.53 -9.01 13.42
N TYR A 160 -8.64 -9.82 12.85
CA TYR A 160 -7.22 -9.52 12.74
C TYR A 160 -6.96 -8.56 11.58
N VAL A 161 -5.93 -7.72 11.72
CA VAL A 161 -5.46 -6.86 10.62
C VAL A 161 -3.97 -7.01 10.44
N VAL A 162 -3.54 -7.33 9.22
CA VAL A 162 -2.13 -7.32 8.84
C VAL A 162 -1.88 -6.12 7.94
N TYR A 163 -0.87 -5.33 8.30
CA TYR A 163 -0.32 -4.23 7.52
C TYR A 163 1.09 -4.63 7.04
N PRO A 164 1.24 -5.22 5.84
CA PRO A 164 2.54 -5.53 5.27
C PRO A 164 3.31 -4.24 5.01
N SER A 165 4.61 -4.21 5.28
CA SER A 165 5.48 -3.13 4.85
C SER A 165 6.08 -3.47 3.49
N GLN A 166 5.89 -2.59 2.51
CA GLN A 166 6.56 -2.71 1.22
C GLN A 166 7.90 -1.95 1.26
N PRO A 167 9.04 -2.63 1.02
CA PRO A 167 10.33 -1.93 0.97
C PRO A 167 10.37 -0.99 -0.23
N ARG A 168 11.05 0.16 -0.10
CA ARG A 168 11.21 1.11 -1.21
C ARG A 168 11.86 0.49 -2.45
N SER A 169 12.69 -0.54 -2.28
CA SER A 169 13.28 -1.32 -3.38
C SER A 169 12.25 -2.08 -4.22
N ALA A 170 11.07 -2.36 -3.68
CA ALA A 170 9.94 -2.94 -4.41
C ALA A 170 9.09 -1.87 -5.12
N ASN A 171 9.40 -0.58 -4.97
CA ASN A 171 8.74 0.51 -5.69
C ASN A 171 9.58 0.88 -6.91
N ALA A 172 9.05 0.67 -8.12
CA ALA A 172 9.73 1.00 -9.37
C ALA A 172 10.03 2.50 -9.55
N GLN A 173 9.50 3.37 -8.68
CA GLN A 173 9.58 4.83 -8.79
C GLN A 173 10.49 5.51 -7.75
N GLY A 174 11.09 4.77 -6.82
CA GLY A 174 12.08 5.30 -5.86
C GLY A 174 11.51 6.23 -4.80
#